data_AF-A0A973F5Y6-F1
#
_entry.id   AF-A0A973F5Y6-F1
#
_cell.length_a   1.000
_cell.length_b   1.000
_cell.length_c   1.000
_cell.angle_alpha   90.00
_cell.angle_beta   90.00
_cell.angle_gamma   90.00
#
_symmetry.space_group_name_H-M   'P 1'
#
loop_
_entity.id
_entity.type
_entity.pdbx_description
1 polymer ?
#
loop_
_entity_poly.entity_id
_entity_poly.type
_entity_poly.pdbx_seq_one_letter_code
_entity_poly.pdbx_strand_id
1 'polypeptide(L)'
;MDIDILLLADDLNKADKILSDCMYSCVHRSPHLSQYTSSFKVLGSIDILHASKAISKEMLSRVERFRVFDKYTIPVLSPEDIIGLKVQAITNDVQREATDIYDMRLLLEYQLQRKRLIDWELLDEYFSLFSKQALLNTLKKDFL
;
A
#
# COMPACT_ATOMS: atom_id res chain seq x y z
N MET A 1 4.18 14.19 -7.35
CA MET A 1 3.65 12.85 -7.69
C MET A 1 4.50 11.93 -6.87
N ASP A 2 3.83 11.18 -6.04
CA ASP A 2 4.44 10.54 -4.89
C ASP A 2 4.25 9.04 -5.08
N ILE A 3 5.28 8.25 -4.75
CA ILE A 3 5.27 6.81 -4.98
C ILE A 3 5.39 6.11 -3.63
N ASP A 4 4.37 5.34 -3.26
CA ASP A 4 4.40 4.46 -2.10
C ASP A 4 4.96 3.08 -2.47
N ILE A 5 5.91 2.59 -1.67
CA ILE A 5 6.54 1.27 -1.86
C ILE A 5 6.50 0.51 -0.53
N LEU A 6 5.99 -0.72 -0.55
CA LEU A 6 6.19 -1.66 0.55
C LEU A 6 7.47 -2.47 0.28
N LEU A 7 8.43 -2.43 1.20
CA LEU A 7 9.73 -3.09 1.03
C LEU A 7 10.11 -3.90 2.27
N LEU A 8 10.72 -5.07 2.08
CA LEU A 8 11.31 -5.84 3.19
C LEU A 8 12.28 -4.97 3.98
N ALA A 9 12.14 -4.97 5.31
CA ALA A 9 13.00 -4.17 6.18
C ALA A 9 14.49 -4.52 6.01
N ASP A 10 14.80 -5.78 5.71
CA ASP A 10 16.16 -6.27 5.51
C ASP A 10 16.82 -5.71 4.21
N ASP A 11 16.01 -5.24 3.26
CA ASP A 11 16.46 -4.68 1.97
C ASP A 11 16.60 -3.15 1.97
N LEU A 12 16.33 -2.47 3.10
CA LEU A 12 16.35 -1.01 3.17
C LEU A 12 17.71 -0.41 2.79
N ASN A 13 18.82 -1.01 3.23
CA ASN A 13 20.16 -0.54 2.88
C ASN A 13 20.43 -0.63 1.37
N LYS A 14 19.90 -1.67 0.71
CA LYS A 14 20.02 -1.84 -0.74
C LYS A 14 19.18 -0.81 -1.48
N ALA A 15 17.96 -0.56 -1.02
CA ALA A 15 17.10 0.48 -1.60
C ALA A 15 17.69 1.88 -1.43
N ASP A 16 18.22 2.21 -0.26
CA ASP A 16 18.89 3.48 0.02
C ASP A 16 20.02 3.76 -0.96
N LYS A 17 20.86 2.76 -1.23
CA LYS A 17 21.93 2.87 -2.23
C LYS A 17 21.38 3.13 -3.65
N ILE A 18 20.40 2.34 -4.08
CA ILE A 18 19.79 2.49 -5.42
C ILE A 18 19.16 3.88 -5.58
N LEU A 19 18.41 4.33 -4.57
CA LEU A 19 17.75 5.63 -4.60
C LEU A 19 18.75 6.79 -4.60
N SER A 20 19.82 6.67 -3.82
CA SER A 20 20.92 7.64 -3.81
C SER A 20 21.59 7.76 -5.19
N ASP A 21 21.87 6.63 -5.84
CA ASP A 21 22.41 6.59 -7.21
C ASP A 21 21.43 7.22 -8.23
N CYS A 22 20.14 7.26 -7.91
CA CYS A 22 19.07 7.89 -8.69
C CYS A 22 18.72 9.33 -8.25
N MET A 23 19.62 10.03 -7.53
CA MET A 23 19.45 11.43 -7.11
C MET A 23 18.32 11.68 -6.10
N TYR A 24 17.94 10.66 -5.32
CA TYR A 24 17.08 10.82 -4.16
C TYR A 24 17.91 10.89 -2.88
N SER A 25 17.42 11.65 -1.90
CA SER A 25 17.98 11.74 -0.55
C SER A 25 16.92 11.38 0.47
N CYS A 26 17.28 10.59 1.48
CA CYS A 26 16.40 10.29 2.60
C CYS A 26 16.24 11.54 3.47
N VAL A 27 15.00 12.05 3.61
CA VAL A 27 14.70 13.23 4.43
C VAL A 27 14.08 12.87 5.78
N HIS A 28 13.51 11.67 5.89
CA HIS A 28 12.96 11.15 7.12
C HIS A 28 13.10 9.63 7.16
N ARG A 29 13.50 9.07 8.31
CA ARG A 29 13.55 7.63 8.54
C ARG A 29 13.06 7.31 9.94
N SER A 30 12.14 6.36 10.03
CA SER A 30 11.60 5.79 11.25
C SER A 30 11.66 4.25 11.19
N PRO A 31 11.27 3.54 12.26
CA PRO A 31 11.18 2.07 12.21
C PRO A 31 10.19 1.53 11.17
N HIS A 32 9.18 2.32 10.76
CA HIS A 32 8.07 1.86 9.91
C HIS A 32 8.03 2.49 8.52
N LEU A 33 8.73 3.60 8.32
CA LEU A 33 8.66 4.42 7.11
C LEU A 33 10.01 5.11 6.84
N SER A 34 10.42 5.17 5.59
CA SER A 34 11.46 6.07 5.09
C SER A 34 10.92 6.93 3.96
N GLN A 35 11.14 8.25 4.04
CA GLN A 35 10.75 9.20 3.00
C GLN A 35 11.99 9.70 2.26
N TYR A 36 11.88 9.73 0.94
CA TYR A 36 12.92 10.20 0.02
C TYR A 36 12.38 11.30 -0.88
N THR A 37 13.22 12.30 -1.14
CA THR A 37 12.91 13.38 -2.09
C THR A 37 14.10 13.60 -3.01
N SER A 38 13.85 14.22 -4.16
CA SER A 38 14.91 14.69 -5.05
C SER A 38 14.93 16.22 -5.13
N SER A 39 16.11 16.80 -5.31
CA SER A 39 16.25 18.20 -5.68
C SER A 39 15.64 18.50 -7.06
N PHE A 40 15.48 17.47 -7.90
CA PHE A 40 14.78 17.56 -9.19
C PHE A 40 13.28 17.35 -8.98
N LYS A 41 12.51 18.45 -9.00
CA LYS A 41 11.04 18.43 -8.79
C LYS A 41 10.28 17.43 -9.68
N VAL A 42 10.80 17.14 -10.88
CA VAL A 42 10.20 16.18 -11.82
C VAL A 42 10.19 14.75 -11.31
N LEU A 43 11.11 14.39 -10.39
CA LEU A 43 11.23 13.04 -9.85
C LEU A 43 10.28 12.76 -8.68
N GLY A 44 9.65 13.78 -8.09
CA GLY A 44 8.71 13.61 -6.98
C GLY A 44 9.34 13.07 -5.69
N SER A 45 8.49 12.49 -4.84
CA SER A 45 8.88 11.84 -3.58
C SER A 45 8.58 10.34 -3.60
N ILE A 46 9.31 9.60 -2.77
CA ILE A 46 9.10 8.17 -2.57
C ILE A 46 8.95 7.90 -1.08
N ASP A 47 7.86 7.26 -0.71
CA ASP A 47 7.58 6.80 0.65
C ASP A 47 7.72 5.28 0.70
N ILE A 48 8.66 4.79 1.51
CA ILE A 48 8.92 3.36 1.69
C ILE A 48 8.36 2.91 3.04
N LEU A 49 7.30 2.10 3.01
CA LEU A 49 6.79 1.37 4.15
C LEU A 49 7.65 0.12 4.40
N HIS A 50 8.02 -0.09 5.67
CA HIS A 50 8.92 -1.18 6.06
C HIS A 50 8.11 -2.45 6.42
N ALA A 51 8.21 -3.49 5.59
CA ALA A 51 7.65 -4.80 5.85
C ALA A 51 8.50 -5.60 6.85
N SER A 52 8.26 -5.39 8.15
CA SER A 52 8.94 -6.09 9.24
C SER A 52 8.07 -7.13 9.95
N LYS A 53 6.73 -6.98 9.93
CA LYS A 53 5.78 -7.89 10.58
C LYS A 53 5.38 -9.03 9.64
N ALA A 54 4.95 -10.16 10.21
CA ALA A 54 4.48 -11.32 9.43
C ALA A 54 3.45 -10.91 8.37
N ILE A 55 2.43 -10.14 8.78
CA ILE A 55 1.36 -9.71 7.89
C ILE A 55 1.84 -8.87 6.68
N SER A 56 2.76 -7.93 6.89
CA SER A 56 3.29 -7.12 5.78
C SER A 56 4.30 -7.87 4.92
N LYS A 57 4.95 -8.92 5.45
CA LYS A 57 5.76 -9.85 4.65
C LYS A 57 4.89 -10.76 3.79
N GLU A 58 3.75 -11.20 4.30
CA GLU A 58 2.79 -12.01 3.54
C GLU A 58 2.16 -11.22 2.39
N MET A 59 1.86 -9.92 2.59
CA MET A 59 1.43 -9.02 1.50
C MET A 59 2.40 -9.07 0.31
N LEU A 60 3.71 -9.05 0.57
CA LEU A 60 4.73 -9.12 -0.48
C LEU A 60 4.76 -10.47 -1.22
N SER A 61 4.25 -11.54 -0.61
CA SER A 61 4.17 -12.87 -1.25
C SER A 61 2.99 -13.01 -2.21
N ARG A 62 1.95 -12.17 -2.05
CA ARG A 62 0.71 -12.19 -2.85
C ARG A 62 0.69 -11.19 -4.00
N VAL A 63 1.80 -10.50 -4.25
CA VAL A 63 1.88 -9.44 -5.26
C VAL A 63 1.46 -9.95 -6.64
N GLU A 64 0.72 -9.09 -7.34
CA GLU A 64 0.37 -9.27 -8.73
C GLU A 64 1.35 -8.53 -9.62
N ARG A 65 1.65 -9.10 -10.78
CA ARG A 65 2.62 -8.53 -11.72
C ARG A 65 1.91 -7.84 -12.87
N PHE A 66 2.14 -6.54 -13.00
CA PHE A 66 1.59 -5.72 -14.08
C PHE A 66 2.68 -5.34 -15.07
N ARG A 67 2.38 -5.47 -16.36
CA ARG A 67 3.27 -5.01 -17.43
C ARG A 67 3.10 -3.51 -17.63
N VAL A 68 4.19 -2.76 -17.62
CA VAL A 68 4.22 -1.30 -17.78
C VAL A 68 5.26 -0.93 -18.84
N PHE A 69 4.92 0.05 -19.69
CA PHE A 69 5.76 0.51 -20.80
C PHE A 69 6.25 -0.61 -21.74
N ASP A 70 5.45 -1.67 -21.91
CA ASP A 70 5.74 -2.88 -22.68
C ASP A 70 7.06 -3.61 -22.37
N LYS A 71 7.83 -3.14 -21.39
CA LYS A 71 9.18 -3.62 -21.09
C LYS A 71 9.34 -4.03 -19.63
N TYR A 72 8.65 -3.35 -18.73
CA TYR A 72 8.82 -3.57 -17.30
C TYR A 72 7.66 -4.38 -16.75
N THR A 73 7.95 -5.16 -15.71
CA THR A 73 6.94 -5.86 -14.93
C THR A 73 7.09 -5.38 -13.49
N ILE A 74 6.04 -4.76 -12.96
CA ILE A 74 6.03 -4.17 -11.63
C ILE A 74 5.17 -5.04 -10.72
N PRO A 75 5.68 -5.50 -9.57
CA PRO A 75 4.87 -6.13 -8.53
C PRO A 75 4.01 -5.06 -7.84
N VAL A 76 2.72 -5.32 -7.74
CA VAL A 76 1.72 -4.46 -7.09
C VAL A 76 1.00 -5.31 -6.07
N LEU A 77 0.73 -4.76 -4.89
CA LEU A 77 -0.08 -5.42 -3.87
C LEU A 77 -1.48 -5.76 -4.41
N SER A 78 -2.10 -6.81 -3.88
CA SER A 78 -3.50 -7.08 -4.20
C SER A 78 -4.39 -5.93 -3.71
N PRO A 79 -5.57 -5.72 -4.33
CA PRO A 79 -6.53 -4.73 -3.85
C PRO A 79 -6.85 -4.87 -2.36
N GLU A 80 -6.98 -6.09 -1.84
CA GLU A 80 -7.24 -6.38 -0.43
C GLU A 80 -6.07 -5.96 0.48
N ASP A 81 -4.84 -6.21 0.06
CA ASP A 81 -3.64 -5.81 0.79
C ASP A 81 -3.50 -4.28 0.81
N ILE A 82 -3.82 -3.59 -0.29
CA ILE A 82 -3.87 -2.12 -0.35
C ILE A 82 -4.94 -1.58 0.60
N ILE A 83 -6.14 -2.19 0.62
CA ILE A 83 -7.20 -1.84 1.57
C ILE A 83 -6.71 -2.01 3.01
N GLY A 84 -6.00 -3.10 3.34
CA GLY A 84 -5.41 -3.31 4.66
C GLY A 84 -4.48 -2.16 5.09
N LEU A 85 -3.63 -1.67 4.19
CA LEU A 85 -2.78 -0.49 4.44
C LEU A 85 -3.59 0.79 4.63
N LYS A 86 -4.69 0.96 3.88
CA LYS A 86 -5.61 2.09 4.02
C LYS A 86 -6.33 2.09 5.37
N VAL A 87 -6.71 0.91 5.90
CA VAL A 87 -7.30 0.78 7.25
C VAL A 87 -6.31 1.21 8.33
N GLN A 88 -5.04 0.80 8.19
CA GLN A 88 -3.99 1.27 9.10
C GLN A 88 -3.84 2.80 9.02
N ALA A 89 -3.88 3.37 7.82
CA ALA A 89 -3.72 4.80 7.61
C ALA A 89 -4.80 5.65 8.27
N ILE A 90 -6.09 5.30 8.10
CA ILE A 90 -7.21 6.00 8.76
C ILE A 90 -7.20 5.84 10.29
N THR A 91 -6.56 4.78 10.80
CA THR A 91 -6.40 4.58 12.24
C THR A 91 -5.32 5.49 12.80
N ASN A 92 -4.28 5.78 12.01
CA ASN A 92 -3.21 6.68 12.39
C ASN A 92 -3.60 8.17 12.21
N ASP A 93 -4.42 8.48 11.20
CA ASP A 93 -4.87 9.85 10.90
C ASP A 93 -6.32 9.88 10.42
N VAL A 94 -7.21 10.40 11.27
CA VAL A 94 -8.65 10.51 10.99
C VAL A 94 -8.97 11.44 9.82
N GLN A 95 -8.09 12.41 9.51
CA GLN A 95 -8.32 13.33 8.38
C GLN A 95 -8.30 12.59 7.04
N ARG A 96 -7.68 11.40 7.01
CA ARG A 96 -7.63 10.55 5.82
C ARG A 96 -8.90 9.73 5.60
N GLU A 97 -9.80 9.66 6.57
CA GLU A 97 -10.91 8.70 6.57
C GLU A 97 -11.78 8.80 5.30
N ALA A 98 -12.21 10.01 4.92
CA ALA A 98 -13.04 10.19 3.74
C ALA A 98 -12.34 9.75 2.45
N THR A 99 -11.07 10.13 2.27
CA THR A 99 -10.28 9.82 1.07
C THR A 99 -9.95 8.34 0.99
N ASP A 100 -9.46 7.73 2.08
CA ASP A 100 -9.06 6.34 2.07
C ASP A 100 -10.28 5.41 1.97
N ILE A 101 -11.46 5.75 2.53
CA ILE A 101 -12.70 5.00 2.29
C ILE A 101 -13.10 5.07 0.80
N TYR A 102 -12.97 6.22 0.16
CA TYR A 102 -13.22 6.35 -1.27
C TYR A 102 -12.29 5.45 -2.10
N ASP A 103 -10.99 5.46 -1.79
CA ASP A 103 -10.01 4.57 -2.44
C ASP A 103 -10.35 3.08 -2.24
N MET A 104 -10.78 2.69 -1.03
CA MET A 104 -11.23 1.32 -0.76
C MET A 104 -12.38 0.91 -1.68
N ARG A 105 -13.38 1.79 -1.86
CA ARG A 105 -14.52 1.52 -2.76
C ARG A 105 -14.05 1.37 -4.21
N LEU A 106 -13.16 2.23 -4.69
CA LEU A 106 -12.61 2.12 -6.04
C LEU A 106 -11.88 0.79 -6.27
N LEU A 107 -11.12 0.31 -5.28
CA LEU A 107 -10.43 -0.97 -5.34
C LEU A 107 -11.41 -2.16 -5.40
N LEU A 108 -12.50 -2.11 -4.63
CA LEU A 108 -13.55 -3.13 -4.67
C LEU A 108 -14.32 -3.09 -6.00
N GLU A 109 -14.67 -1.90 -6.51
CA GLU A 109 -15.29 -1.73 -7.83
C GLU A 109 -14.40 -2.30 -8.93
N TYR A 110 -13.09 -2.04 -8.87
CA TYR A 110 -12.11 -2.58 -9.80
C TYR A 110 -12.09 -4.12 -9.79
N GLN A 111 -12.13 -4.76 -8.61
CA GLN A 111 -12.21 -6.22 -8.52
C GLN A 111 -13.49 -6.76 -9.16
N LEU A 112 -14.65 -6.15 -8.89
CA LEU A 112 -15.93 -6.55 -9.47
C LEU A 112 -15.95 -6.39 -10.99
N GLN A 113 -15.45 -5.27 -11.52
CA GLN A 113 -15.34 -5.04 -12.97
C GLN A 113 -14.48 -6.09 -13.66
N ARG A 114 -13.43 -6.57 -12.99
CA ARG A 114 -12.56 -7.66 -13.47
C ARG A 114 -13.11 -9.06 -13.18
N LYS A 115 -14.31 -9.17 -12.60
CA LYS A 115 -14.96 -10.43 -12.19
C LYS A 115 -14.08 -11.27 -11.27
N ARG A 116 -13.32 -10.61 -10.39
CA ARG A 116 -12.48 -11.27 -9.40
C ARG A 116 -13.22 -11.39 -8.08
N LEU A 117 -13.02 -12.50 -7.40
CA LEU A 117 -13.55 -12.69 -6.05
C LEU A 117 -12.78 -11.79 -5.09
N ILE A 118 -13.52 -11.06 -4.26
CA ILE A 118 -12.97 -10.28 -3.16
C ILE A 118 -12.74 -11.23 -1.99
N ASP A 119 -11.54 -11.20 -1.43
CA ASP A 119 -11.20 -11.99 -0.25
C ASP A 119 -11.71 -11.30 1.03
N TRP A 120 -12.98 -11.53 1.34
CA TRP A 120 -13.64 -10.95 2.50
C TRP A 120 -13.14 -11.48 3.84
N GLU A 121 -12.49 -12.65 3.86
CA GLU A 121 -11.88 -13.22 5.07
C GLU A 121 -10.60 -12.44 5.40
N LEU A 122 -9.73 -12.22 4.41
CA LEU A 122 -8.53 -11.40 4.56
C LEU A 122 -8.87 -9.96 4.95
N LEU A 123 -9.91 -9.37 4.34
CA LEU A 123 -10.40 -8.05 4.76
C LEU A 123 -10.92 -8.07 6.21
N ASP A 124 -11.57 -9.13 6.65
CA ASP A 124 -12.01 -9.25 8.05
C ASP A 124 -10.83 -9.25 9.02
N GLU A 125 -9.77 -9.98 8.69
CA GLU A 125 -8.52 -9.98 9.47
C GLU A 125 -7.92 -8.57 9.56
N TYR A 126 -7.78 -7.85 8.44
CA TYR A 126 -7.22 -6.50 8.42
C TYR A 126 -8.03 -5.51 9.24
N PHE A 127 -9.35 -5.49 9.08
CA PHE A 127 -10.21 -4.58 9.82
C PHE A 127 -10.26 -4.93 11.32
N SER A 128 -10.06 -6.20 11.68
CA SER A 128 -10.00 -6.69 13.08
C SER A 128 -8.78 -6.21 13.82
N LEU A 129 -7.64 -6.05 13.16
CA LEU A 129 -6.43 -5.49 13.78
C LEU A 129 -6.60 -4.05 14.27
N PHE A 130 -7.57 -3.30 13.73
CA PHE A 130 -7.77 -1.88 14.02
C PHE A 130 -9.17 -1.55 14.54
N SER A 131 -9.97 -2.56 14.93
CA SER A 131 -11.33 -2.38 15.45
C SER A 131 -12.28 -1.61 14.51
N LYS A 132 -12.16 -1.84 13.18
CA LYS A 132 -12.96 -1.14 12.14
C LYS A 132 -14.09 -1.99 11.57
N GLN A 133 -14.59 -3.01 12.27
CA GLN A 133 -15.64 -3.95 11.79
C GLN A 133 -16.88 -3.24 11.25
N ALA A 134 -17.29 -2.15 11.89
CA ALA A 134 -18.45 -1.37 11.45
C ALA A 134 -18.27 -0.83 10.02
N LEU A 135 -17.07 -0.37 9.67
CA LEU A 135 -16.75 0.09 8.32
C LEU A 135 -16.75 -1.07 7.33
N LEU A 136 -16.14 -2.22 7.69
CA LEU A 136 -16.17 -3.41 6.84
C LEU A 136 -17.60 -3.86 6.53
N ASN A 137 -18.48 -3.86 7.53
CA ASN A 137 -19.88 -4.23 7.35
C ASN A 137 -20.62 -3.28 6.39
N THR A 138 -20.28 -1.98 6.41
CA THR A 138 -20.81 -1.01 5.44
C THR A 138 -20.31 -1.34 4.02
N LEU A 139 -19.01 -1.62 3.86
CA LEU A 139 -18.46 -2.01 2.56
C LEU A 139 -19.07 -3.33 2.06
N LYS A 140 -19.24 -4.34 2.91
CA LYS A 140 -19.90 -5.60 2.54
C LYS A 140 -21.33 -5.36 2.01
N LYS A 141 -22.13 -4.51 2.66
CA LYS A 141 -23.50 -4.21 2.19
C LYS A 141 -23.56 -3.58 0.80
N ASP A 142 -22.52 -2.84 0.42
CA ASP A 142 -22.48 -2.12 -0.85
C ASP A 142 -21.94 -2.99 -2.00
N PHE A 143 -21.23 -4.09 -1.70
CA PHE A 143 -20.44 -4.86 -2.66
C PHE A 143 -20.70 -6.38 -2.65
N LEU A 144 -21.50 -6.89 -1.70
CA LEU A 144 -21.94 -8.28 -1.58
C LEU A 144 -23.43 -8.41 -1.91
#